data_AF-A0AAU8N4Q7-F1
#
_entry.id   AF-A0AAU8N4Q7-F1
#
_cell.length_a   1.000
_cell.length_b   1.000
_cell.length_c   1.000
_cell.angle_alpha   90.00
_cell.angle_beta   90.00
_cell.angle_gamma   90.00
#
_symmetry.space_group_name_H-M   'P 1'
#
loop_
_entity.id
_entity.type
_entity.pdbx_description
1 polymer ?
#
loop_
_entity_poly.entity_id
_entity_poly.type
_entity_poly.pdbx_seq_one_letter_code
_entity_poly.pdbx_strand_id
1 'polypeptide(L)'
;MSAAVDRGDAGRARRLVLLAHGTRMPGSAPLLERIARDVAARLPGVEVDHGYVEFQSPSAVEALQGGADPVVVPVFLGSGYHVEKDLPAMVDEHGPARLTEHLGPHPALIGAVVDRLAAEARGAGRPLG
;
A
#
# COMPACT_ATOMS: atom_id res chain seq x y z
N MET A 1 -24.22 -6.56 13.40
CA MET A 1 -24.07 -7.66 12.43
C MET A 1 -22.65 -7.65 11.93
N SER A 2 -21.79 -8.49 12.53
CA SER A 2 -20.37 -8.63 12.18
C SER A 2 -20.29 -9.79 11.20
N ALA A 3 -19.90 -9.52 9.95
CA ALA A 3 -19.66 -10.57 8.97
C ALA A 3 -18.33 -11.25 9.33
N ALA A 4 -18.43 -12.53 9.69
CA ALA A 4 -17.30 -13.40 9.95
C ALA A 4 -16.44 -13.51 8.69
N VAL A 5 -15.13 -13.35 8.87
CA VAL A 5 -14.14 -13.72 7.85
C VAL A 5 -14.22 -15.24 7.69
N ASP A 6 -14.64 -15.66 6.50
CA ASP A 6 -14.77 -17.06 6.11
C ASP A 6 -13.42 -17.79 6.23
N ARG A 7 -13.42 -18.91 6.97
CA ARG A 7 -12.24 -19.77 7.20
C ARG A 7 -12.11 -20.79 6.06
N GLY A 8 -11.97 -20.30 4.84
CA GLY A 8 -11.98 -21.11 3.62
C GLY A 8 -10.79 -20.88 2.70
N ASP A 9 -9.55 -20.92 3.20
CA ASP A 9 -8.32 -21.03 2.36
C ASP A 9 -7.10 -21.48 3.19
N ALA A 10 -7.25 -22.55 3.97
CA ALA A 10 -6.17 -23.07 4.81
C ALA A 10 -5.18 -23.88 3.96
N GLY A 11 -4.41 -23.21 3.10
CA GLY A 11 -3.36 -23.86 2.33
C GLY A 11 -2.53 -22.96 1.42
N ARG A 12 -3.06 -21.81 1.00
CA ARG A 12 -2.31 -20.85 0.18
C ARG A 12 -1.94 -19.62 1.00
N ALA A 13 -0.67 -19.25 1.01
CA ALA A 13 -0.25 -17.98 1.58
C ALA A 13 -1.09 -16.86 0.96
N ARG A 14 -1.70 -16.01 1.79
CA ARG A 14 -2.51 -14.91 1.29
C ARG A 14 -1.57 -13.94 0.59
N ARG A 15 -1.82 -13.62 -0.67
CA ARG A 15 -1.02 -12.66 -1.43
C ARG A 15 -1.56 -11.24 -1.27
N LEU A 16 -0.68 -10.31 -0.92
CA LEU A 16 -0.92 -8.89 -0.79
C LEU A 16 -0.02 -8.14 -1.78
N VAL A 17 -0.58 -7.22 -2.56
CA VAL A 17 0.16 -6.36 -3.48
C VAL A 17 -0.05 -4.90 -3.08
N LEU A 18 1.04 -4.22 -2.70
CA LEU A 18 1.01 -2.79 -2.41
C LEU A 18 1.26 -1.99 -3.70
N LEU A 19 0.38 -1.05 -4.04
CA LEU A 19 0.58 -0.19 -5.22
C LEU A 19 0.75 1.27 -4.81
N ALA A 20 1.75 1.96 -5.36
CA ALA A 20 1.91 3.41 -5.21
C ALA A 20 2.19 4.08 -6.54
N HIS A 21 2.11 5.41 -6.60
CA HIS A 21 2.32 6.15 -7.85
C HIS A 21 3.74 5.97 -8.41
N GLY A 22 4.75 6.06 -7.55
CA GLY A 22 6.15 6.17 -7.95
C GLY A 22 6.59 7.63 -8.10
N THR A 23 7.91 7.86 -8.16
CA THR A 23 8.52 9.18 -8.26
C THR A 23 9.65 9.20 -9.27
N ARG A 24 9.83 10.34 -9.94
CA ARG A 24 10.98 10.62 -10.82
C ARG A 24 12.22 11.10 -10.06
N MET A 25 12.11 11.31 -8.74
CA MET A 25 13.19 11.89 -7.93
C MET A 25 14.38 10.94 -7.81
N PRO A 26 15.57 11.31 -8.31
CA PRO A 26 16.77 10.50 -8.20
C PRO A 26 17.17 10.24 -6.74
N GLY A 27 17.63 9.03 -6.43
CA GLY A 27 18.18 8.69 -5.11
C GLY A 27 17.14 8.42 -4.01
N SER A 28 15.85 8.43 -4.32
CA SER A 28 14.84 7.92 -3.40
C SER A 28 14.90 6.39 -3.36
N ALA A 29 15.37 5.81 -2.26
CA ALA A 29 15.14 4.39 -2.00
C ALA A 29 13.61 4.14 -2.09
N PRO A 30 13.14 3.08 -2.76
CA PRO A 30 11.72 2.99 -3.07
C PRO A 30 10.92 2.80 -1.76
N LEU A 31 10.29 3.88 -1.28
CA LEU A 31 9.56 3.93 0.00
C LEU A 31 8.61 2.74 0.16
N LEU A 32 7.95 2.37 -0.93
CA LEU A 32 7.01 1.26 -0.99
C LEU A 32 7.68 -0.10 -0.72
N GLU A 33 8.89 -0.33 -1.22
CA GLU A 33 9.65 -1.57 -0.96
C GLU A 33 9.94 -1.71 0.55
N ARG A 34 10.32 -0.61 1.19
CA ARG A 34 10.52 -0.58 2.65
C ARG A 34 9.21 -0.88 3.39
N ILE A 35 8.10 -0.27 2.96
CA ILE A 35 6.78 -0.54 3.54
C ILE A 35 6.40 -2.01 3.34
N ALA A 36 6.61 -2.58 2.16
CA ALA A 36 6.31 -3.97 1.85
C ALA A 36 7.06 -4.94 2.77
N ARG A 37 8.38 -4.74 2.96
CA ARG A 37 9.18 -5.51 3.92
C ARG A 37 8.65 -5.39 5.35
N ASP A 38 8.34 -4.17 5.77
CA ASP A 38 7.82 -3.86 7.10
C ASP A 38 6.43 -4.48 7.35
N VAL A 39 5.60 -4.59 6.31
CA VAL A 39 4.28 -5.25 6.36
C VAL A 39 4.46 -6.77 6.39
N ALA A 40 5.33 -7.33 5.54
CA ALA A 40 5.63 -8.77 5.52
C ALA A 40 6.13 -9.27 6.88
N ALA A 41 7.01 -8.51 7.53
CA ALA A 41 7.52 -8.86 8.86
C ALA A 41 6.43 -8.87 9.95
N ARG A 42 5.34 -8.13 9.76
CA ARG A 42 4.20 -8.05 10.69
C ARG A 42 3.08 -9.04 10.36
N LEU A 43 3.10 -9.64 9.18
CA LEU A 43 2.07 -10.57 8.69
C LEU A 43 2.69 -11.92 8.28
N PRO A 44 3.12 -12.76 9.24
CA PRO A 44 3.64 -14.10 8.92
C PRO A 44 2.61 -14.92 8.12
N GLY A 45 3.05 -15.55 7.03
CA GLY A 45 2.18 -16.33 6.14
C GLY A 45 1.44 -15.52 5.06
N VAL A 46 1.71 -14.22 4.95
CA VAL A 46 1.26 -13.36 3.85
C VAL A 46 2.45 -13.07 2.94
N GLU A 47 2.30 -13.37 1.65
CA GLU A 47 3.26 -12.95 0.62
C GLU A 47 2.96 -11.49 0.28
N VAL A 48 3.95 -10.60 0.46
CA VAL A 48 3.78 -9.16 0.25
C VAL A 48 4.66 -8.70 -0.91
N ASP A 49 4.02 -8.45 -2.03
CA ASP A 49 4.62 -7.82 -3.21
C ASP A 49 4.32 -6.32 -3.22
N HIS A 50 5.02 -5.60 -4.09
CA HIS A 50 4.77 -4.18 -4.31
C HIS A 50 4.99 -3.82 -5.78
N GLY A 51 4.39 -2.73 -6.22
CA GLY A 51 4.56 -2.19 -7.56
C GLY A 51 4.22 -0.72 -7.68
N TYR A 52 4.70 -0.11 -8.76
CA TYR A 52 4.52 1.31 -9.06
C TYR A 52 3.66 1.51 -10.30
N VAL A 53 2.72 2.45 -10.23
CA VAL A 53 1.89 2.82 -11.38
C VAL A 53 2.75 3.47 -12.46
N GLU A 54 3.72 4.31 -12.08
CA GLU A 54 4.63 4.99 -13.01
C GLU A 54 6.05 5.13 -12.43
N PHE A 55 7.01 5.46 -13.30
CA PHE A 55 8.38 5.94 -13.02
C PHE A 55 9.35 4.98 -12.32
N GLN A 56 8.88 3.96 -11.63
CA GLN A 56 9.71 3.06 -10.84
C GLN A 56 9.38 1.59 -11.12
N SER A 57 10.31 0.72 -10.75
CA SER A 57 10.17 -0.73 -10.86
C SER A 57 10.20 -1.37 -9.46
N PRO A 58 9.53 -2.51 -9.26
CA PRO A 58 8.65 -3.20 -10.22
C PRO A 58 7.41 -2.36 -10.57
N SER A 59 6.97 -2.43 -11.82
CA SER A 59 5.71 -1.82 -12.26
C SER A 59 4.52 -2.52 -11.59
N ALA A 60 3.38 -1.85 -11.52
CA ALA A 60 2.14 -2.44 -11.01
C ALA A 60 1.76 -3.71 -11.78
N VAL A 61 2.01 -3.72 -13.10
CA VAL A 61 1.82 -4.88 -13.98
C VAL A 61 2.69 -6.06 -13.52
N GLU A 62 3.99 -5.85 -13.37
CA GLU A 62 4.92 -6.88 -12.89
C GLU A 62 4.54 -7.37 -11.49
N ALA A 63 4.11 -6.45 -10.62
CA ALA A 63 3.69 -6.78 -9.26
C ALA A 63 2.37 -7.57 -9.20
N LEU A 64 1.51 -7.48 -10.20
CA LEU A 64 0.24 -8.21 -10.23
C LEU A 64 0.41 -9.62 -10.83
N GLN A 65 1.46 -9.88 -11.61
CA GLN A 65 1.74 -11.18 -12.24
C GLN A 65 1.98 -12.32 -11.22
N GLY A 66 1.72 -13.56 -11.64
CA GLY A 66 2.23 -14.77 -10.96
C GLY A 66 1.39 -15.34 -9.80
N GLY A 67 0.31 -14.68 -9.38
CA GLY A 67 -0.58 -15.16 -8.31
C GLY A 67 -2.05 -15.06 -8.69
N ALA A 68 -2.89 -15.89 -8.08
CA ALA A 68 -4.34 -15.83 -8.29
C ALA A 68 -5.00 -15.11 -7.12
N ASP A 69 -5.89 -14.15 -7.42
CA ASP A 69 -6.74 -13.46 -6.45
C ASP A 69 -6.02 -12.69 -5.32
N PRO A 70 -5.02 -11.82 -5.65
CA PRO A 70 -4.34 -11.02 -4.65
C PRO A 70 -5.29 -10.00 -4.00
N VAL A 71 -4.99 -9.62 -2.75
CA VAL A 71 -5.51 -8.38 -2.17
C VAL A 71 -4.60 -7.25 -2.61
N VAL A 72 -5.16 -6.23 -3.27
CA VAL A 72 -4.41 -5.06 -3.73
C VAL A 72 -4.73 -3.89 -2.81
N VAL A 73 -3.69 -3.28 -2.23
CA VAL A 73 -3.80 -2.12 -1.34
C VAL A 73 -3.13 -0.91 -1.97
N PRO A 74 -3.92 0.12 -2.34
CA PRO A 74 -3.35 1.37 -2.84
C PRO A 74 -2.76 2.22 -1.69
N VAL A 75 -1.46 2.47 -1.73
CA VAL A 75 -0.71 3.28 -0.76
C VAL A 75 -0.73 4.75 -1.18
N PHE A 76 -1.93 5.35 -1.19
CA PHE A 76 -2.17 6.75 -1.54
C PHE A 76 -2.88 7.49 -0.39
N LEU A 77 -2.40 8.69 -0.04
CA LEU A 77 -2.99 9.52 1.02
C LEU A 77 -4.17 10.39 0.55
N GLY A 78 -4.17 10.78 -0.71
CA GLY A 78 -5.26 11.54 -1.33
C GLY A 78 -5.66 10.90 -2.64
N SER A 79 -6.92 11.08 -3.02
CA SER A 79 -7.41 10.69 -4.34
C SER A 79 -7.19 11.83 -5.33
N GLY A 80 -6.41 11.56 -6.37
CA GLY A 80 -6.65 12.17 -7.68
C GLY A 80 -7.60 11.28 -8.47
N TYR A 81 -8.22 11.79 -9.54
CA TYR A 81 -9.10 11.04 -10.46
C TYR A 81 -8.51 9.67 -10.87
N HIS A 82 -7.19 9.61 -11.05
CA HIS A 82 -6.45 8.41 -11.43
C HIS A 82 -6.49 7.26 -10.40
N VAL A 83 -6.59 7.56 -9.10
CA VAL A 83 -6.61 6.52 -8.05
C VAL A 83 -7.98 5.84 -7.97
N GLU A 84 -9.06 6.59 -8.20
CA GLU A 84 -10.43 6.07 -8.07
C GLU A 84 -10.95 5.43 -9.37
N LYS A 85 -10.34 5.70 -10.52
CA LYS A 85 -10.80 5.22 -11.83
C LYS A 85 -9.79 4.33 -12.55
N ASP A 86 -8.54 4.77 -12.65
CA ASP A 86 -7.57 4.07 -13.50
C ASP A 86 -6.97 2.87 -12.78
N LEU A 87 -6.74 2.98 -11.47
CA LEU A 87 -6.20 1.88 -10.68
C LEU A 87 -7.14 0.66 -10.63
N PRO A 88 -8.47 0.80 -10.40
CA PRO A 88 -9.39 -0.33 -10.54
C PRO A 88 -9.36 -0.98 -11.92
N ALA A 89 -9.41 -0.18 -13.00
CA ALA A 89 -9.38 -0.72 -14.37
C ALA A 89 -8.08 -1.49 -14.64
N MET A 90 -6.94 -0.93 -14.25
CA MET A 90 -5.64 -1.60 -14.36
C MET A 90 -5.61 -2.92 -13.59
N VAL A 91 -6.15 -2.96 -12.37
CA VAL A 91 -6.21 -4.20 -11.57
C VAL A 91 -7.13 -5.24 -12.22
N ASP A 92 -8.30 -4.82 -12.70
CA ASP A 92 -9.28 -5.70 -13.35
C ASP A 92 -8.71 -6.36 -14.64
N GLU A 93 -7.88 -5.63 -15.40
CA GLU A 93 -7.20 -6.15 -16.59
C GLU A 93 -6.25 -7.32 -16.30
N HIS A 94 -5.79 -7.47 -15.06
CA HIS A 94 -4.80 -8.48 -14.65
C HIS A 94 -5.44 -9.76 -14.11
N GLY A 95 -6.78 -9.83 -14.08
CA GLY A 95 -7.55 -10.97 -13.63
C GLY A 95 -8.16 -10.79 -12.24
N PRO A 96 -8.67 -11.87 -11.62
CA PRO A 96 -9.35 -11.79 -10.33
C PRO A 96 -8.42 -11.20 -9.26
N ALA A 97 -8.89 -10.15 -8.59
CA ALA A 97 -8.22 -9.53 -7.46
C ALA A 97 -9.25 -8.85 -6.55
N ARG A 98 -8.87 -8.59 -5.29
CA ARG A 98 -9.64 -7.78 -4.35
C ARG A 98 -8.93 -6.46 -4.11
N LEU A 99 -9.47 -5.38 -4.66
CA LEU A 99 -8.98 -4.02 -4.42
C LEU A 99 -9.58 -3.45 -3.14
N THR A 100 -8.74 -2.94 -2.24
CA THR A 100 -9.20 -2.19 -1.06
C THR A 100 -9.40 -0.72 -1.37
N GLU A 101 -10.00 0.03 -0.44
CA GLU A 101 -9.86 1.49 -0.43
C GLU A 101 -8.37 1.87 -0.31
N HIS A 102 -7.99 3.01 -0.88
CA HIS A 102 -6.68 3.59 -0.65
C HIS A 102 -6.54 4.04 0.81
N LEU A 103 -5.31 4.20 1.31
CA LEU A 103 -5.10 4.62 2.71
C LEU A 103 -5.85 5.89 3.10
N GLY A 104 -5.88 6.90 2.23
CA GLY A 104 -6.71 8.10 2.45
C GLY A 104 -6.42 8.79 3.80
N PRO A 105 -7.41 9.50 4.37
CA PRO A 105 -7.32 10.10 5.71
C PRO A 105 -7.61 9.06 6.81
N HIS A 106 -7.00 7.87 6.76
CA HIS A 106 -7.23 6.84 7.78
C HIS A 106 -6.94 7.38 9.19
N PRO A 107 -7.76 7.07 10.22
CA PRO A 107 -7.59 7.63 11.57
C PRO A 107 -6.18 7.45 12.15
N ALA A 108 -5.51 6.33 11.86
CA ALA A 108 -4.12 6.11 12.28
C ALA A 108 -3.11 7.09 11.65
N LEU A 109 -3.35 7.54 10.42
CA LEU A 109 -2.52 8.56 9.77
C LEU A 109 -2.76 9.94 10.37
N ILE A 110 -4.01 10.26 10.71
CA ILE A 110 -4.35 11.48 11.46
C ILE A 110 -3.65 11.46 12.83
N GLY A 111 -3.69 10.33 13.54
CA GLY A 111 -2.94 10.13 14.78
C GLY A 111 -1.45 10.39 14.60
N ALA A 112 -0.83 9.84 13.55
CA ALA A 112 0.58 10.07 13.26
C ALA A 112 0.91 11.56 12.96
N VAL A 113 -0.03 12.33 12.40
CA VAL A 113 0.14 13.79 12.24
C VAL A 113 0.09 14.49 13.59
N VAL A 114 -0.87 14.13 14.45
CA VAL A 114 -0.99 14.67 15.81
C VAL A 114 0.25 14.36 16.65
N ASP A 115 0.78 13.14 16.57
CA ASP A 115 1.98 12.73 17.32
C ASP A 115 3.21 13.56 16.94
N ARG A 116 3.37 13.88 15.65
CA ARG A 116 4.45 14.76 15.15
C ARG A 116 4.30 16.17 15.70
N LEU A 117 3.09 16.75 15.65
CA LEU A 117 2.82 18.07 16.23
C LEU A 117 3.10 18.11 17.74
N ALA A 118 2.70 17.06 18.45
CA ALA A 118 2.94 16.96 19.89
C ALA A 118 4.44 16.80 20.21
N ALA A 119 5.22 16.16 19.33
CA ALA A 119 6.67 16.06 19.48
C ALA A 119 7.37 17.43 19.31
N GLU A 120 6.92 18.25 18.34
CA GLU A 120 7.39 19.62 18.17
C GLU A 120 7.10 20.48 19.41
N ALA A 121 5.89 20.38 19.97
CA ALA A 121 5.48 21.11 21.18
C ALA A 121 6.32 20.75 22.42
N ARG A 122 6.95 19.56 22.43
CA ARG A 122 7.87 19.10 23.48
C ARG A 122 9.34 19.46 23.22
N GLY A 123 9.65 20.21 22.16
CA GLY A 123 11.02 20.58 21.78
C GLY A 123 11.85 19.43 21.20
N ALA A 124 11.21 18.33 20.80
CA ALA A 124 11.87 17.18 20.16
C ALA A 124 11.95 17.32 18.63
N GLY A 125 11.42 18.41 18.09
CA GLY A 125 11.45 18.74 16.68
C GLY A 125 12.80 19.25 16.21
N ARG A 126 13.23 18.82 15.02
CA ARG A 126 14.43 19.40 14.40
C ARG A 126 14.02 20.74 13.76
N PRO A 127 14.61 21.88 14.14
CA PRO A 127 14.28 23.14 13.50
C PRO A 127 14.56 23.06 11.99
N LEU A 128 13.67 23.64 11.20
CA LEU A 128 13.91 23.86 9.78
C LEU A 128 15.05 24.89 9.67
N GLY A 129 16.17 24.45 9.08
CA GLY A 129 17.28 25.31 8.69
C GLY A 129 17.22 25.61 7.20
#